data_AF-W2P4M3-F1
#
_entry.id   AF-W2P4M3-F1
#
_cell.length_a   1.000
_cell.length_b   1.000
_cell.length_c   1.000
_cell.angle_alpha   90.00
_cell.angle_beta   90.00
_cell.angle_gamma   90.00
#
_symmetry.space_group_name_H-M   'P 1'
#
loop_
_entity.id
_entity.type
_entity.pdbx_description
1 polymer ?
#
loop_
_entity_poly.entity_id
_entity_poly.type
_entity_poly.pdbx_seq_one_letter_code
_entity_poly.pdbx_strand_id
1 'polypeptide(L)'
;GSWGKAVGKDAVENSNLGFDKEEEAREKARKEAEAAAKREEQLRRSAPAYNPVDRSAPEDHSIEKVLNEMDDTLQLIAAMPYLDEDDEQQRAIKVHFEQGSGLDDLEAQGYTVKAGVIKMWQGERDLNTLIQGVNADSAIILQRILLHAFDIEKQLNEIIANGGVDDEDAADAQSK
;
A
#
# COMPACT_ATOMS: atom_id res chain seq x y z
N GLY A 1 7.94 -92.32 27.76
CA GLY A 1 6.68 -91.97 27.08
C GLY A 1 6.68 -92.59 25.72
N SER A 2 5.67 -93.40 25.44
CA SER A 2 5.43 -94.14 24.20
C SER A 2 5.00 -93.23 23.03
N TRP A 3 4.97 -93.85 21.84
CA TRP A 3 4.22 -93.54 20.61
C TRP A 3 4.95 -92.83 19.46
N GLY A 4 5.04 -93.53 18.32
CA GLY A 4 5.19 -92.88 17.00
C GLY A 4 5.97 -93.65 15.92
N LYS A 5 5.54 -94.86 15.53
CA LYS A 5 6.06 -95.61 14.38
C LYS A 5 5.10 -95.45 13.19
N ALA A 6 5.55 -94.99 12.02
CA ALA A 6 5.02 -95.26 10.66
C ALA A 6 5.81 -94.41 9.63
N VAL A 7 6.52 -95.00 8.65
CA VAL A 7 6.04 -95.31 7.28
C VAL A 7 5.58 -94.04 6.54
N GLY A 8 6.10 -93.63 5.39
CA GLY A 8 7.00 -94.25 4.42
C GLY A 8 7.02 -93.41 3.13
N LYS A 9 7.79 -93.88 2.15
CA LYS A 9 7.63 -93.71 0.69
C LYS A 9 7.70 -92.31 0.05
N ASP A 10 8.69 -92.20 -0.84
CA ASP A 10 8.56 -91.67 -2.20
C ASP A 10 7.93 -90.28 -2.37
N ALA A 11 8.78 -89.25 -2.37
CA ALA A 11 8.53 -88.07 -3.20
C ALA A 11 9.25 -88.27 -4.53
N VAL A 12 8.63 -89.06 -5.41
CA VAL A 12 8.80 -88.94 -6.85
C VAL A 12 8.37 -87.52 -7.20
N GLU A 13 9.32 -86.65 -7.52
CA GLU A 13 9.01 -85.40 -8.22
C GLU A 13 8.56 -85.77 -9.63
N ASN A 14 7.24 -85.97 -9.76
CA ASN A 14 6.57 -86.03 -11.04
C ASN A 14 6.78 -84.71 -11.77
N SER A 15 7.50 -84.80 -12.89
CA SER A 15 7.44 -83.81 -13.96
C SER A 15 6.01 -83.74 -14.50
N ASN A 16 5.25 -82.73 -14.09
CA ASN A 16 4.17 -82.13 -14.87
C ASN A 16 3.54 -80.99 -14.07
N LEU A 17 4.02 -79.77 -14.33
CA LEU A 17 3.23 -78.53 -14.31
C LEU A 17 4.12 -77.51 -15.04
N GLY A 18 3.85 -77.32 -16.33
CA GLY A 18 4.46 -76.27 -17.13
C GLY A 18 4.07 -74.92 -16.54
N PHE A 19 4.96 -74.36 -15.73
CA PHE A 19 4.90 -72.97 -15.32
C PHE A 19 5.60 -72.15 -16.39
N ASP A 20 4.80 -71.58 -17.30
CA ASP A 20 5.26 -70.64 -18.32
C ASP A 20 5.82 -69.39 -17.62
N LYS A 21 7.14 -69.32 -17.48
CA LYS A 21 7.90 -68.12 -17.06
C LYS A 21 7.47 -66.85 -17.80
N GLU A 22 6.90 -67.00 -18.99
CA GLU A 22 6.42 -65.93 -19.84
C GLU A 22 5.09 -65.31 -19.34
N GLU A 23 4.24 -66.10 -18.67
CA GLU A 23 2.98 -65.63 -18.09
C GLU A 23 3.25 -64.86 -16.78
N GLU A 24 4.17 -65.34 -15.96
CA GLU A 24 4.60 -64.64 -14.73
C GLU A 24 5.30 -63.31 -15.04
N ALA A 25 6.10 -63.24 -16.11
CA ALA A 25 6.71 -62.01 -16.60
C ALA A 25 5.66 -61.00 -17.10
N ARG A 26 4.62 -61.47 -17.80
CA ARG A 26 3.49 -60.62 -18.23
C ARG A 26 2.66 -60.12 -17.06
N GLU A 27 2.40 -60.96 -16.07
CA GLU A 27 1.64 -60.56 -14.88
C GLU A 27 2.44 -59.55 -14.03
N LYS A 28 3.76 -59.73 -13.91
CA LYS A 28 4.65 -58.79 -13.24
C LYS A 28 4.71 -57.43 -13.95
N ALA A 29 4.85 -57.43 -15.29
CA ALA A 29 4.83 -56.20 -16.09
C ALA A 29 3.50 -55.46 -15.97
N ARG A 30 2.37 -56.19 -15.91
CA ARG A 30 1.04 -55.59 -15.71
C ARG A 30 0.88 -54.97 -14.32
N LYS A 31 1.35 -55.65 -13.26
CA LYS A 31 1.35 -55.11 -11.90
C LYS A 31 2.26 -53.89 -11.75
N GLU A 32 3.40 -53.88 -12.43
CA GLU A 32 4.35 -52.77 -12.41
C GLU A 32 3.82 -51.55 -13.16
N ALA A 33 3.13 -51.76 -14.30
CA ALA A 33 2.43 -50.70 -15.02
C ALA A 33 1.26 -50.12 -14.21
N GLU A 34 0.49 -50.96 -13.50
CA GLU A 34 -0.60 -50.50 -12.64
C GLU A 34 -0.07 -49.74 -11.40
N ALA A 35 1.05 -50.18 -10.84
CA ALA A 35 1.72 -49.48 -9.73
C ALA A 35 2.30 -48.13 -10.18
N ALA A 36 2.87 -48.05 -11.39
CA ALA A 36 3.35 -46.80 -11.97
C ALA A 36 2.21 -45.82 -12.22
N ALA A 37 1.09 -46.28 -12.77
CA ALA A 37 -0.11 -45.47 -12.99
C ALA A 37 -0.69 -44.90 -11.67
N LYS A 38 -0.78 -45.73 -10.61
CA LYS A 38 -1.21 -45.27 -9.28
C LYS A 38 -0.26 -44.24 -8.67
N ARG A 39 1.04 -44.37 -8.91
CA ARG A 39 2.05 -43.41 -8.41
C ARG A 39 1.97 -42.07 -9.15
N GLU A 40 1.74 -42.09 -10.46
CA GLU A 40 1.55 -40.89 -11.27
C GLU A 40 0.24 -40.16 -10.91
N GLU A 41 -0.84 -40.90 -10.67
CA GLU A 41 -2.12 -40.33 -10.21
C GLU A 41 -1.99 -39.72 -8.80
N GLN A 42 -1.27 -40.39 -7.89
CA GLN A 42 -0.94 -39.81 -6.57
C GLN A 42 -0.10 -38.54 -6.70
N LEU A 43 0.90 -38.50 -7.58
CA LEU A 43 1.71 -37.31 -7.82
C LEU A 43 0.86 -36.14 -8.36
N ARG A 44 -0.09 -36.39 -9.27
CA ARG A 44 -1.03 -35.36 -9.75
C ARG A 44 -2.00 -34.88 -8.66
N ARG A 45 -2.44 -35.77 -7.76
CA ARG A 45 -3.28 -35.41 -6.60
C ARG A 45 -2.51 -34.68 -5.50
N SER A 46 -1.19 -34.83 -5.44
CA SER A 46 -0.31 -34.26 -4.41
C SER A 46 0.30 -32.92 -4.80
N ALA A 47 0.14 -32.48 -6.06
CA ALA A 47 0.63 -31.18 -6.48
C ALA A 47 -0.17 -30.09 -5.73
N PRO A 48 0.46 -29.30 -4.84
CA PRO A 48 -0.24 -28.25 -4.13
C PRO A 48 -0.79 -27.26 -5.16
N ALA A 49 -2.06 -26.89 -5.03
CA ALA A 49 -2.65 -25.85 -5.87
C ALA A 49 -1.79 -24.60 -5.72
N TYR A 50 -1.13 -24.18 -6.81
CA TYR A 50 -0.40 -22.92 -6.86
C TYR A 50 -1.42 -21.81 -6.63
N ASN A 51 -1.49 -21.32 -5.39
CA ASN A 51 -2.23 -20.11 -5.06
C ASN A 51 -1.24 -18.96 -5.25
N PRO A 52 -1.37 -18.12 -6.29
CA PRO A 52 -0.52 -16.95 -6.41
C PRO A 52 -0.80 -16.08 -5.19
N VAL A 53 0.08 -16.17 -4.18
CA VAL A 53 0.10 -15.21 -3.09
C VAL A 53 0.26 -13.84 -3.73
N ASP A 54 -0.66 -12.95 -3.43
CA ASP A 54 -0.55 -11.55 -3.78
C ASP A 54 0.75 -11.03 -3.16
N ARG A 55 1.73 -10.71 -4.00
CA ARG A 55 3.04 -10.19 -3.59
C ARG A 55 3.09 -8.67 -3.67
N SER A 56 1.94 -8.00 -3.81
CA SER A 56 1.91 -6.55 -3.67
C SER A 56 2.41 -6.19 -2.27
N ALA A 57 3.37 -5.26 -2.22
CA ALA A 57 3.81 -4.70 -0.96
C ALA A 57 2.60 -4.01 -0.29
N PRO A 58 2.47 -4.06 1.05
CA PRO A 58 1.45 -3.28 1.75
C PRO A 58 1.54 -1.81 1.30
N GLU A 59 0.39 -1.16 1.11
CA GLU A 59 0.37 0.27 0.83
C GLU A 59 1.07 1.01 1.98
N ASP A 60 2.14 1.73 1.63
CA ASP A 60 2.84 2.59 2.57
C ASP A 60 1.95 3.81 2.84
N HIS A 61 1.45 3.91 4.07
CA HIS A 61 0.69 5.05 4.60
C HIS A 61 1.51 5.79 5.66
N SER A 62 2.84 5.82 5.53
CA SER A 62 3.68 6.63 6.40
C SER A 62 3.33 8.10 6.28
N ILE A 63 3.39 8.81 7.42
CA ILE A 63 3.17 10.25 7.48
C ILE A 63 4.09 11.02 6.52
N GLU A 64 5.33 10.56 6.32
CA GLU A 64 6.29 11.16 5.38
C GLU A 64 5.79 11.14 3.93
N LYS A 65 5.15 10.04 3.51
CA LYS A 65 4.57 9.96 2.17
C LYS A 65 3.40 10.93 2.02
N VAL A 66 2.54 10.99 3.04
CA VAL A 66 1.41 11.94 3.08
C VAL A 66 1.89 13.38 2.98
N LEU A 67 2.92 13.75 3.75
CA LEU A 67 3.49 15.10 3.72
C LEU A 67 4.04 15.47 2.34
N ASN A 68 4.69 14.54 1.65
CA ASN A 68 5.22 14.78 0.30
C ASN A 68 4.11 14.86 -0.75
N GLU A 69 3.13 13.97 -0.70
CA GLU A 69 2.02 13.93 -1.68
C GLU A 69 1.09 15.13 -1.54
N MET A 70 0.92 15.64 -0.32
CA MET A 70 0.00 16.74 -0.03
C MET A 70 0.69 18.10 0.10
N ASP A 71 2.00 18.19 -0.13
CA ASP A 71 2.78 19.39 0.21
C ASP A 71 2.20 20.67 -0.43
N ASP A 72 1.86 20.61 -1.72
CA ASP A 72 1.24 21.72 -2.45
C ASP A 72 -0.10 22.14 -1.83
N THR A 73 -0.89 21.17 -1.35
CA THR A 73 -2.17 21.44 -0.68
C THR A 73 -1.94 22.08 0.69
N LEU A 74 -0.95 21.59 1.45
CA LEU A 74 -0.58 22.15 2.75
C LEU A 74 -0.02 23.57 2.61
N GLN A 75 0.76 23.83 1.55
CA GLN A 75 1.23 25.17 1.21
C GLN A 75 0.06 26.08 0.82
N LEU A 76 -0.89 25.60 0.02
CA LEU A 76 -2.09 26.35 -0.35
C LEU A 76 -2.94 26.71 0.88
N ILE A 77 -3.13 25.75 1.80
CA ILE A 77 -3.79 25.97 3.09
C ILE A 77 -3.06 27.04 3.91
N ALA A 78 -1.73 27.07 3.89
CA ALA A 78 -0.95 28.11 4.56
C ALA A 78 -1.10 29.50 3.90
N ALA A 79 -1.23 29.54 2.56
CA ALA A 79 -1.37 30.77 1.79
C ALA A 79 -2.76 31.44 1.92
N MET A 80 -3.76 30.72 2.42
CA MET A 80 -5.16 31.12 2.52
C MET A 80 -5.42 32.57 2.98
N PRO A 81 -4.78 33.09 4.04
CA PRO A 81 -5.02 34.47 4.50
C PRO A 81 -4.54 35.55 3.52
N TYR A 82 -3.68 35.19 2.56
CA TYR A 82 -3.01 36.09 1.63
C TYR A 82 -3.56 35.99 0.20
N LEU A 83 -4.54 35.12 -0.03
CA LEU A 83 -5.19 34.99 -1.33
C LEU A 83 -6.05 36.23 -1.63
N ASP A 84 -5.98 36.67 -2.89
CA ASP A 84 -6.75 37.78 -3.42
C ASP A 84 -8.21 37.37 -3.63
N GLU A 85 -9.15 38.14 -3.09
CA GLU A 85 -10.59 37.90 -3.24
C GLU A 85 -11.15 38.42 -4.57
N ASP A 86 -10.43 39.34 -5.21
CA ASP A 86 -10.81 39.91 -6.50
C ASP A 86 -10.53 38.92 -7.65
N ASP A 87 -9.49 38.09 -7.51
CA ASP A 87 -9.22 36.98 -8.41
C ASP A 87 -10.23 35.83 -8.23
N GLU A 88 -10.93 35.45 -9.31
CA GLU A 88 -11.99 34.45 -9.24
C GLU A 88 -11.50 33.05 -8.86
N GLN A 89 -10.30 32.68 -9.29
CA GLN A 89 -9.73 31.36 -8.98
C GLN A 89 -9.34 31.29 -7.51
N GLN A 90 -8.67 32.32 -7.00
CA GLN A 90 -8.27 32.41 -5.60
C GLN A 90 -9.47 32.52 -4.66
N ARG A 91 -10.49 33.29 -5.04
CA ARG A 91 -11.76 33.34 -4.31
C ARG A 91 -12.45 31.97 -4.24
N ALA A 92 -12.46 31.19 -5.32
CA ALA A 92 -13.05 29.85 -5.32
C ALA A 92 -12.31 28.90 -4.37
N ILE A 93 -10.97 28.96 -4.34
CA ILE A 93 -10.13 28.23 -3.39
C ILE A 93 -10.49 28.64 -1.96
N LYS A 94 -10.63 29.95 -1.71
CA LYS A 94 -10.95 30.48 -0.39
C LYS A 94 -12.29 30.00 0.13
N VAL A 95 -13.31 30.04 -0.71
CA VAL A 95 -14.63 29.47 -0.38
C VAL A 95 -14.52 27.98 -0.08
N HIS A 96 -13.75 27.21 -0.85
CA HIS A 96 -13.61 25.76 -0.64
C HIS A 96 -13.02 25.40 0.73
N PHE A 97 -12.00 26.13 1.19
CA PHE A 97 -11.32 25.83 2.46
C PHE A 97 -11.95 26.52 3.68
N GLU A 98 -12.44 27.75 3.57
CA GLU A 98 -13.05 28.47 4.71
C GLU A 98 -14.50 28.06 4.96
N GLN A 99 -15.27 27.80 3.91
CA GLN A 99 -16.73 27.61 3.99
C GLN A 99 -17.17 26.23 3.47
N GLY A 100 -16.33 25.58 2.66
CA GLY A 100 -16.58 24.28 2.07
C GLY A 100 -15.96 23.12 2.84
N SER A 101 -15.75 22.02 2.12
CA SER A 101 -15.23 20.75 2.68
C SER A 101 -13.71 20.65 2.72
N GLY A 102 -12.96 21.65 2.24
CA GLY A 102 -11.52 21.48 2.00
C GLY A 102 -10.73 21.05 3.24
N LEU A 103 -11.09 21.56 4.44
CA LEU A 103 -10.50 21.10 5.69
C LEU A 103 -11.22 19.86 6.28
N ASP A 104 -12.48 19.64 5.92
CA ASP A 104 -13.25 18.47 6.37
C ASP A 104 -12.75 17.18 5.69
N ASP A 105 -12.24 17.29 4.46
CA ASP A 105 -11.67 16.16 3.71
C ASP A 105 -10.40 15.62 4.42
N LEU A 106 -9.61 16.49 5.06
CA LEU A 106 -8.47 16.10 5.90
C LEU A 106 -8.93 15.40 7.18
N GLU A 107 -10.01 15.89 7.80
CA GLU A 107 -10.58 15.23 8.98
C GLU A 107 -11.17 13.86 8.66
N ALA A 108 -11.81 13.72 7.49
CA ALA A 108 -12.33 12.44 7.00
C ALA A 108 -11.22 11.42 6.74
N GLN A 109 -10.00 11.87 6.42
CA GLN A 109 -8.80 11.05 6.31
C GLN A 109 -8.17 10.71 7.68
N GLY A 110 -8.70 11.24 8.78
CA GLY A 110 -8.23 10.97 10.14
C GLY A 110 -7.30 12.04 10.73
N TYR A 111 -7.11 13.17 10.05
CA TYR A 111 -6.24 14.26 10.50
C TYR A 111 -7.04 15.38 11.17
N THR A 112 -6.86 15.56 12.47
CA THR A 112 -7.52 16.62 13.25
C THR A 112 -6.72 17.92 13.14
N VAL A 113 -6.86 18.63 12.02
CA VAL A 113 -6.05 19.83 11.70
C VAL A 113 -6.86 21.11 11.59
N LYS A 114 -8.17 21.02 11.33
CA LYS A 114 -9.03 22.18 11.03
C LYS A 114 -8.93 23.31 12.06
N ALA A 115 -9.07 22.98 13.35
CA ALA A 115 -8.99 23.97 14.42
C ALA A 115 -7.61 24.65 14.51
N GLY A 116 -6.53 23.90 14.28
CA GLY A 116 -5.18 24.44 14.25
C GLY A 116 -4.97 25.37 13.06
N VAL A 117 -5.39 24.95 11.86
CA VAL A 117 -5.33 25.75 10.63
C VAL A 117 -6.08 27.08 10.78
N ILE A 118 -7.31 27.06 11.31
CA ILE A 118 -8.10 28.28 11.51
C ILE A 118 -7.39 29.24 12.47
N LYS A 119 -6.78 28.74 13.55
CA LYS A 119 -5.98 29.58 14.46
C LYS A 119 -4.76 30.18 13.76
N MET A 120 -4.09 29.44 12.88
CA MET A 120 -2.99 29.99 12.07
C MET A 120 -3.50 31.14 11.19
N TRP A 121 -4.64 30.98 10.53
CA TRP A 121 -5.22 32.08 9.74
C TRP A 121 -5.58 33.31 10.57
N GLN A 122 -5.90 33.11 11.85
CA GLN A 122 -6.15 34.18 12.82
C GLN A 122 -4.87 34.81 13.41
N GLY A 123 -3.68 34.34 13.01
CA GLY A 123 -2.40 34.90 13.44
C GLY A 123 -1.67 34.11 14.54
N GLU A 124 -2.19 32.96 14.99
CA GLU A 124 -1.46 32.11 15.93
C GLU A 124 -0.22 31.48 15.26
N ARG A 125 0.93 31.56 15.92
CA ARG A 125 2.22 31.06 15.42
C ARG A 125 2.96 30.19 16.43
N ASP A 126 2.42 29.98 17.63
CA ASP A 126 2.97 29.04 18.60
C ASP A 126 2.52 27.61 18.28
N LEU A 127 3.48 26.77 17.89
CA LEU A 127 3.24 25.37 17.56
C LEU A 127 2.57 24.61 18.72
N ASN A 128 2.94 24.88 19.98
CA ASN A 128 2.38 24.14 21.12
C ASN A 128 0.87 24.39 21.27
N THR A 129 0.44 25.63 21.05
CA THR A 129 -0.97 26.02 21.06
C THR A 129 -1.76 25.41 19.90
N LEU A 130 -1.10 25.24 18.75
CA LEU A 130 -1.72 24.69 17.54
C LEU A 130 -1.92 23.18 17.61
N ILE A 131 -0.98 22.44 18.20
CA ILE A 131 -1.02 20.97 18.31
C ILE A 131 -1.67 20.47 19.60
N GLN A 132 -2.22 21.37 20.42
CA GLN A 132 -2.80 20.98 21.70
C GLN A 132 -3.99 20.04 21.52
N GLY A 133 -3.86 18.80 22.00
CA GLY A 133 -4.94 17.81 22.00
C GLY A 133 -5.14 17.06 20.69
N VAL A 134 -4.24 17.21 19.70
CA VAL A 134 -4.28 16.43 18.45
C VAL A 134 -3.33 15.22 18.50
N ASN A 135 -3.52 14.27 17.59
CA ASN A 135 -2.63 13.10 17.46
C ASN A 135 -1.28 13.46 16.81
N ALA A 136 -0.31 12.55 16.87
CA ALA A 136 1.05 12.82 16.38
C ALA A 136 1.09 13.19 14.89
N ASP A 137 0.35 12.46 14.03
CA ASP A 137 0.34 12.70 12.59
C ASP A 137 -0.26 14.07 12.25
N SER A 138 -1.37 14.44 12.91
CA SER A 138 -1.99 15.76 12.78
C SER A 138 -1.07 16.87 13.28
N ALA A 139 -0.32 16.63 14.35
CA ALA A 139 0.66 17.59 14.87
C ALA A 139 1.78 17.85 13.85
N ILE A 140 2.25 16.81 13.15
CA ILE A 140 3.27 16.94 12.11
C ILE A 140 2.72 17.70 10.89
N ILE A 141 1.48 17.42 10.48
CA ILE A 141 0.82 18.16 9.38
C ILE A 141 0.69 19.65 9.75
N LEU A 142 0.21 19.96 10.96
CA LEU A 142 0.11 21.34 11.45
C LEU A 142 1.48 22.03 11.50
N GLN A 143 2.52 21.31 11.92
CA GLN A 143 3.88 21.83 11.88
C GLN A 143 4.32 22.16 10.44
N ARG A 144 4.01 21.32 9.46
CA ARG A 144 4.34 21.56 8.04
C ARG A 144 3.61 22.78 7.49
N ILE A 145 2.31 22.92 7.78
CA ILE A 145 1.51 24.10 7.37
C ILE A 145 2.10 25.37 8.00
N LEU A 146 2.48 25.32 9.28
CA LEU A 146 3.08 26.47 9.97
C LEU A 146 4.43 26.88 9.34
N LEU A 147 5.26 25.91 8.94
CA LEU A 147 6.51 26.19 8.23
C LEU A 147 6.24 26.91 6.90
N HIS A 148 5.29 26.41 6.10
CA HIS A 148 4.88 27.06 4.86
C HIS A 148 4.37 28.49 5.10
N ALA A 149 3.60 28.71 6.18
CA ALA A 149 3.13 30.04 6.53
C ALA A 149 4.29 31.01 6.81
N PHE A 150 5.32 30.57 7.53
CA PHE A 150 6.52 31.37 7.77
C PHE A 150 7.29 31.67 6.49
N ASP A 151 7.42 30.70 5.59
CA ASP A 151 8.12 30.90 4.32
C ASP A 151 7.38 31.91 3.43
N ILE A 152 6.05 31.83 3.35
CA ILE A 152 5.21 32.78 2.62
C ILE A 152 5.34 34.19 3.24
N GLU A 153 5.21 34.31 4.56
CA GLU A 153 5.35 35.59 5.26
C GLU A 153 6.72 36.22 5.01
N LYS A 154 7.78 35.41 5.01
CA LYS A 154 9.13 35.89 4.69
C LYS A 154 9.20 36.41 3.26
N GLN A 155 8.68 35.67 2.28
CA GLN A 155 8.66 36.09 0.88
C GLN A 155 7.87 37.39 0.69
N LEU A 156 6.70 37.51 1.32
CA LEU A 156 5.89 38.73 1.27
C LEU A 156 6.64 39.93 1.87
N ASN A 157 7.30 39.75 3.02
CA ASN A 157 8.10 40.80 3.63
C ASN A 157 9.28 41.22 2.74
N GLU A 158 9.92 40.29 2.05
CA GLU A 158 11.00 40.58 1.09
C GLU A 158 10.48 41.37 -0.13
N ILE A 159 9.32 41.01 -0.68
CA ILE A 159 8.68 41.75 -1.78
C ILE A 159 8.34 43.19 -1.35
N ILE A 160 7.74 43.35 -0.17
CA ILE A 160 7.38 44.67 0.37
C ILE A 160 8.64 45.51 0.61
N ALA A 161 9.71 44.92 1.15
CA ALA A 161 10.98 45.61 1.39
C ALA A 161 11.68 46.06 0.10
N ASN A 162 11.50 45.32 -1.00
CA ASN A 162 12.14 45.59 -2.28
C ASN A 162 11.36 46.55 -3.20
N GLY A 163 10.23 47.11 -2.75
CA GLY A 163 9.46 48.13 -3.49
C GLY A 163 8.11 47.67 -4.02
N GLY A 164 7.68 46.43 -3.73
CA GLY A 164 6.50 45.84 -4.36
C GLY A 164 6.81 45.31 -5.76
N VAL A 165 5.86 44.57 -6.35
CA VAL A 165 5.96 44.18 -7.76
C VAL A 165 5.74 45.45 -8.57
N ASP A 166 6.81 46.03 -9.13
CA ASP A 166 6.70 47.19 -10.01
C ASP A 166 5.83 46.83 -11.22
N ASP A 167 4.58 47.30 -11.23
CA ASP A 167 3.66 47.26 -12.38
C ASP A 167 4.10 48.22 -13.52
N GLU A 168 5.41 48.47 -13.69
CA GLU A 168 5.93 49.42 -14.68
C GLU A 168 6.15 48.82 -16.09
N ASP A 169 5.95 47.52 -16.29
CA ASP A 169 6.17 46.87 -17.60
C ASP A 169 4.96 46.90 -18.56
N ALA A 170 3.84 47.55 -18.20
CA ALA A 170 2.63 47.61 -19.04
C ALA A 170 2.49 48.89 -19.89
N ALA A 171 3.46 49.81 -19.89
CA ALA A 171 3.30 51.12 -20.54
C ALA A 171 4.05 51.30 -21.88
N ASP A 172 4.92 50.37 -22.31
CA ASP A 172 5.73 50.54 -23.52
C ASP A 172 5.50 49.44 -24.57
N ALA A 173 4.25 49.27 -24.99
CA ALA A 173 3.96 48.62 -26.26
C ALA A 173 2.74 49.23 -26.96
N GLN A 174 2.99 49.84 -28.12
CA GLN A 174 2.04 50.25 -29.15
C GLN A 174 1.54 51.71 -29.12
N SER A 175 2.48 52.66 -29.09
CA SER A 175 2.41 53.80 -30.00
C SER A 175 3.34 53.53 -31.19
N LYS A 176 2.75 53.17 -32.34
CA LYS A 176 3.36 53.29 -33.68
C LYS A 176 2.30 53.14 -34.76
#